data_AF-A0A7S1LR84-F1
#
_entry.id   AF-A0A7S1LR84-F1
#
_cell.length_a   1.000
_cell.length_b   1.000
_cell.length_c   1.000
_cell.angle_alpha   90.00
_cell.angle_beta   90.00
_cell.angle_gamma   90.00
#
_symmetry.space_group_name_H-M   'P 1'
#
loop_
_entity.id
_entity.type
_entity.pdbx_description
1 polymer ?
#
loop_
_entity_poly.entity_id
_entity_poly.type
_entity_poly.pdbx_seq_one_letter_code
_entity_poly.pdbx_strand_id
1 'polypeptide(L)'
;MAAWISSATGPMTTHFWGPMANWGLAGSGMYDAALKGPEIINERMAATQVLYSGLFVRFAWAVQPRNYILASCHTANVLAQSNQLRRWVSHKMESDPANAPAAIQTVGGALGAAGVLIAGSMLVRKPLQSALVNMQAGVLSKIAAHPAGPFYIHFWAPNFKWALSINNLMDYNRPTDQISLSMTSALTATGLIFMRWSFVITPVNYSLFFVNLALSTSSGYHLARKVKADFIDKK
;
A
#
# COMPACT_ATOMS: atom_id res chain seq x y z
N MET A 1 -1.39 20.20 -24.60
CA MET A 1 -1.96 20.40 -23.24
C MET A 1 -3.45 20.06 -23.18
N ALA A 2 -4.30 20.62 -24.05
CA ALA A 2 -5.74 20.33 -24.10
C ALA A 2 -6.08 18.82 -24.17
N ALA A 3 -5.35 18.05 -24.99
CA ALA A 3 -5.58 16.61 -25.16
C ALA A 3 -5.36 15.77 -23.88
N TRP A 4 -4.48 16.19 -22.97
CA TRP A 4 -4.28 15.49 -21.70
C TRP A 4 -5.35 15.85 -20.68
N ILE A 5 -5.78 17.12 -20.65
CA ILE A 5 -6.79 17.64 -19.71
C ILE A 5 -8.08 16.81 -19.78
N SER A 6 -8.51 16.49 -21.00
CA SER A 6 -9.72 15.71 -21.28
C SER A 6 -9.46 14.20 -21.46
N SER A 7 -8.22 13.73 -21.25
CA SER A 7 -7.90 12.31 -21.39
C SER A 7 -8.50 11.47 -20.26
N ALA A 8 -8.55 10.15 -20.45
CA ALA A 8 -9.09 9.21 -19.47
C ALA A 8 -8.32 9.20 -18.13
N THR A 9 -7.09 9.73 -18.09
CA THR A 9 -6.28 9.92 -16.86
C THR A 9 -5.97 11.39 -16.58
N GLY A 10 -6.70 12.30 -17.22
CA GLY A 10 -6.57 13.74 -17.06
C GLY A 10 -7.24 14.28 -15.78
N PRO A 11 -6.92 15.52 -15.37
CA PRO A 11 -7.34 16.16 -14.13
C PRO A 11 -8.85 16.29 -13.93
N MET A 12 -9.65 16.16 -15.00
CA MET A 12 -11.10 16.18 -14.91
C MET A 12 -11.71 14.82 -14.50
N THR A 13 -10.87 13.82 -14.20
CA THR A 13 -11.31 12.45 -13.92
C THR A 13 -10.83 11.96 -12.56
N THR A 14 -11.54 10.98 -11.99
CA THR A 14 -11.05 10.29 -10.79
C THR A 14 -9.83 9.41 -11.06
N HIS A 15 -9.55 9.07 -12.33
CA HIS A 15 -8.31 8.41 -12.71
C HIS A 15 -7.08 9.30 -12.55
N PHE A 16 -7.23 10.61 -12.43
CA PHE A 16 -6.15 11.51 -12.05
C PHE A 16 -6.06 11.68 -10.53
N TRP A 17 -7.18 12.00 -9.88
CA TRP A 17 -7.18 12.36 -8.46
C TRP A 17 -6.90 11.19 -7.51
N GLY A 18 -7.28 9.96 -7.89
CA GLY A 18 -6.87 8.76 -7.15
C GLY A 18 -5.35 8.65 -7.04
N PRO A 19 -4.62 8.56 -8.16
CA PRO A 19 -3.16 8.56 -8.16
C PRO A 19 -2.51 9.78 -7.51
N MET A 20 -3.08 10.98 -7.70
CA MET A 20 -2.56 12.18 -7.03
C MET A 20 -2.66 12.09 -5.51
N ALA A 21 -3.71 11.47 -4.96
CA ALA A 21 -3.78 11.21 -3.52
C ALA A 21 -2.64 10.30 -3.04
N ASN A 22 -2.22 9.32 -3.85
CA ASN A 22 -1.10 8.43 -3.51
C ASN A 22 0.26 9.13 -3.49
N TRP A 23 0.42 10.26 -4.18
CA TRP A 23 1.60 11.11 -3.98
C TRP A 23 1.68 11.65 -2.55
N GLY A 24 0.56 11.73 -1.82
CA GLY A 24 0.54 12.04 -0.39
C GLY A 24 1.29 11.00 0.46
N LEU A 25 1.28 9.72 0.07
CA LEU A 25 2.04 8.68 0.79
C LEU A 25 3.54 8.87 0.62
N ALA A 26 4.01 8.99 -0.63
CA ALA A 26 5.42 9.27 -0.91
C ALA A 26 5.86 10.60 -0.29
N GLY A 27 5.02 11.63 -0.42
CA GLY A 27 5.21 12.95 0.17
C GLY A 27 5.34 12.91 1.68
N SER A 28 4.45 12.20 2.37
CA SER A 28 4.52 12.04 3.83
C SER A 28 5.78 11.29 4.27
N GLY A 29 6.16 10.23 3.55
CA GLY A 29 7.42 9.52 3.79
C GLY A 29 8.65 10.41 3.61
N MET A 30 8.68 11.25 2.59
CA MET A 30 9.77 12.22 2.38
C MET A 30 9.75 13.35 3.42
N TYR A 31 8.57 13.86 3.77
CA TYR A 31 8.38 14.90 4.78
C TYR A 31 8.87 14.44 6.15
N ASP A 32 8.47 13.24 6.57
CA ASP A 32 8.92 12.65 7.82
C ASP A 32 10.44 12.38 7.80
N ALA A 33 11.00 12.04 6.64
CA ALA A 33 12.45 11.87 6.49
C ALA A 33 13.21 13.18 6.67
N ALA A 34 12.65 14.29 6.19
CA ALA A 34 13.27 15.60 6.24
C ALA A 34 13.12 16.30 7.59
N LEU A 35 11.97 16.15 8.25
CA LEU A 35 11.59 17.01 9.39
C LEU A 35 11.40 16.29 10.72
N LYS A 36 11.45 14.95 10.74
CA LYS A 36 11.19 14.15 11.95
C LYS A 36 12.34 13.19 12.22
N GLY A 37 12.54 12.85 13.50
CA GLY A 37 13.51 11.83 13.91
C GLY A 37 13.13 10.42 13.43
N PRO A 38 14.05 9.45 13.52
CA PRO A 38 13.76 8.05 13.20
C PRO A 38 12.71 7.39 14.12
N GLU A 39 12.36 8.03 15.23
CA GLU A 39 11.64 7.42 16.35
C GLU A 39 10.14 7.30 16.05
N ILE A 40 9.67 8.09 15.09
CA ILE A 40 8.32 7.99 14.56
C ILE A 40 8.19 6.92 13.47
N ILE A 41 9.31 6.34 13.00
CA ILE A 41 9.27 5.34 11.93
C ILE A 41 8.59 4.09 12.47
N ASN A 42 7.68 3.58 11.66
CA ASN A 42 7.06 2.30 11.87
C ASN A 42 7.61 1.34 10.82
N GLU A 43 8.52 0.47 11.25
CA GLU A 43 9.27 -0.44 10.39
C GLU A 43 8.37 -1.44 9.67
N ARG A 44 7.35 -1.98 10.36
CA ARG A 44 6.38 -2.90 9.77
C ARG A 44 5.57 -2.21 8.68
N MET A 45 5.10 -1.00 8.94
CA MET A 45 4.36 -0.19 7.98
C MET A 45 5.24 0.17 6.78
N ALA A 46 6.47 0.65 7.00
CA ALA A 46 7.39 1.01 5.93
C ALA A 46 7.72 -0.20 5.03
N ALA A 47 8.06 -1.35 5.62
CA ALA A 47 8.30 -2.60 4.89
C ALA A 47 7.08 -3.06 4.08
N THR A 48 5.90 -3.00 4.69
CA THR A 48 4.65 -3.34 4.01
C THR A 48 4.38 -2.40 2.84
N GLN A 49 4.63 -1.10 3.00
CA GLN A 49 4.44 -0.13 1.94
C GLN A 49 5.42 -0.32 0.77
N VAL A 50 6.65 -0.79 1.01
CA VAL A 50 7.60 -1.16 -0.05
C VAL A 50 7.02 -2.29 -0.92
N LEU A 51 6.61 -3.41 -0.31
CA LEU A 51 6.04 -4.55 -1.04
C LEU A 51 4.74 -4.19 -1.74
N TYR A 52 3.84 -3.52 -1.01
CA TYR A 52 2.55 -3.06 -1.52
C TYR A 52 2.73 -2.17 -2.75
N SER A 53 3.64 -1.20 -2.68
CA SER A 53 3.86 -0.26 -3.78
C SER A 53 4.49 -0.95 -4.97
N GLY A 54 5.42 -1.90 -4.76
CA GLY A 54 5.96 -2.73 -5.84
C GLY A 54 4.88 -3.50 -6.63
N LEU A 55 3.94 -4.14 -5.93
CA LEU A 55 2.79 -4.79 -6.56
C LEU A 55 1.90 -3.79 -7.32
N PHE A 56 1.69 -2.60 -6.75
CA PHE A 56 0.83 -1.59 -7.35
C PHE A 56 1.45 -0.91 -8.59
N VAL A 57 2.77 -0.90 -8.76
CA VAL A 57 3.38 -0.51 -10.04
C VAL A 57 2.89 -1.44 -11.16
N ARG A 58 2.83 -2.75 -10.92
CA ARG A 58 2.32 -3.72 -11.90
C ARG A 58 0.80 -3.61 -12.10
N PHE A 59 0.06 -3.31 -11.03
CA PHE A 59 -1.39 -3.05 -11.09
C PHE A 59 -1.68 -1.81 -11.94
N ALA A 60 -0.97 -0.71 -11.74
CA ALA A 60 -1.12 0.55 -12.49
C ALA A 60 -0.90 0.37 -13.99
N TRP A 61 -0.02 -0.56 -14.36
CA TRP A 61 0.20 -0.95 -15.75
C TRP A 61 -0.94 -1.80 -16.34
N ALA A 62 -1.60 -2.61 -15.52
CA ALA A 62 -2.64 -3.55 -15.92
C ALA A 62 -4.04 -2.94 -15.98
N VAL A 63 -4.36 -2.05 -15.03
CA VAL A 63 -5.66 -1.41 -14.91
C VAL A 63 -5.98 -0.61 -16.16
N GLN A 64 -7.26 -0.54 -16.53
CA GLN A 64 -7.73 0.27 -17.65
C GLN A 64 -8.62 1.43 -17.15
N PRO A 65 -8.39 2.67 -17.63
CA PRO A 65 -7.27 3.09 -18.49
C PRO A 65 -5.92 2.95 -17.78
N ARG A 66 -4.86 2.61 -18.54
CA ARG A 66 -3.50 2.49 -18.00
C ARG A 66 -3.07 3.80 -17.33
N ASN A 67 -2.54 3.70 -16.11
CA ASN A 67 -2.33 4.87 -15.26
C ASN A 67 -0.85 5.08 -14.90
N TYR A 68 -0.15 5.89 -15.69
CA TYR A 68 1.27 6.20 -15.47
C TYR A 68 1.51 7.04 -14.21
N ILE A 69 0.57 7.90 -13.83
CA ILE A 69 0.66 8.70 -12.59
C ILE A 69 0.65 7.75 -11.39
N LEU A 70 -0.24 6.75 -11.40
CA LEU A 70 -0.31 5.73 -10.37
C LEU A 70 0.98 4.91 -10.30
N ALA A 71 1.53 4.51 -11.44
CA ALA A 71 2.81 3.81 -11.47
C ALA A 71 3.91 4.69 -10.84
N SER A 72 3.99 5.96 -11.22
CA SER A 72 5.02 6.89 -10.73
C SER A 72 4.93 7.15 -9.22
N CYS A 73 3.73 7.36 -8.67
CA CYS A 73 3.58 7.60 -7.23
C CYS A 73 3.96 6.36 -6.42
N HIS A 74 3.67 5.16 -6.91
CA HIS A 74 4.09 3.92 -6.23
C HIS A 74 5.59 3.70 -6.33
N THR A 75 6.22 4.00 -7.47
CA THR A 75 7.70 4.00 -7.56
C THR A 75 8.31 4.98 -6.57
N ALA A 76 7.78 6.21 -6.49
CA ALA A 76 8.23 7.20 -5.51
C ALA A 76 8.03 6.71 -4.06
N ASN A 77 6.90 6.05 -3.77
CA ASN A 77 6.64 5.50 -2.44
C ASN A 77 7.59 4.35 -2.07
N VAL A 78 7.96 3.49 -3.03
CA VAL A 78 9.00 2.45 -2.81
C VAL A 78 10.31 3.10 -2.38
N LEU A 79 10.73 4.18 -3.04
CA LEU A 79 11.97 4.90 -2.72
C LEU A 79 11.89 5.59 -1.37
N ALA A 80 10.80 6.32 -1.11
CA ALA A 80 10.59 7.04 0.15
C ALA A 80 10.61 6.06 1.34
N GLN A 81 9.91 4.93 1.22
CA GLN A 81 9.82 3.94 2.30
C GLN A 81 11.08 3.10 2.44
N SER A 82 11.80 2.81 1.34
CA SER A 82 13.14 2.22 1.43
C SER A 82 14.10 3.14 2.18
N ASN A 83 14.02 4.46 1.97
CA ASN A 83 14.82 5.41 2.75
C ASN A 83 14.39 5.43 4.24
N GLN A 84 13.09 5.35 4.55
CA GLN A 84 12.64 5.23 5.94
C GLN A 84 13.16 3.95 6.61
N LEU A 85 13.13 2.81 5.91
CA LEU A 85 13.73 1.57 6.41
C LEU A 85 15.24 1.73 6.64
N ARG A 86 15.98 2.35 5.72
CA ARG A 86 17.41 2.65 5.91
C ARG A 86 17.64 3.47 7.17
N ARG A 87 16.87 4.55 7.38
CA ARG A 87 16.97 5.41 8.57
C ARG A 87 16.68 4.63 9.85
N TRP A 88 15.66 3.79 9.84
CA TRP A 88 15.33 2.92 10.96
C TRP A 88 16.44 1.92 11.26
N VAL A 89 17.03 1.27 10.24
CA VAL A 89 18.17 0.36 10.41
C VAL A 89 19.34 1.08 11.09
N SER A 90 19.75 2.24 10.57
CA SER A 90 20.84 3.03 11.15
C SER A 90 20.56 3.38 12.61
N HIS A 91 19.38 3.94 12.88
CA HIS A 91 19.00 4.32 14.25
C HIS A 91 18.96 3.12 15.19
N LYS A 92 18.38 2.00 14.77
CA LYS A 92 18.25 0.80 15.61
C LYS A 92 19.62 0.20 15.94
N MET A 93 20.55 0.22 14.98
CA MET A 93 21.93 -0.24 15.20
C MET A 93 22.70 0.65 16.18
N GLU A 94 22.43 1.94 16.18
CA GLU A 94 23.05 2.90 17.11
C GLU A 94 22.42 2.85 18.51
N SER A 95 21.10 2.78 18.60
CA SER A 95 20.36 2.90 19.87
C SER A 95 20.19 1.58 20.62
N ASP A 96 20.23 0.44 19.94
CA ASP A 96 20.01 -0.89 20.54
C ASP A 96 20.79 -1.98 19.78
N PRO A 97 22.14 -1.90 19.77
CA PRO A 97 22.99 -2.77 18.97
C PRO A 97 22.82 -4.26 19.32
N ALA A 98 22.43 -4.58 20.55
CA ALA A 98 22.23 -5.96 21.01
C ALA A 98 21.02 -6.63 20.32
N ASN A 99 19.89 -5.92 20.18
CA ASN A 99 18.67 -6.48 19.59
C ASN A 99 18.48 -6.13 18.11
N ALA A 100 19.23 -5.14 17.62
CA ALA A 100 19.08 -4.63 16.26
C ALA A 100 19.25 -5.69 15.16
N PRO A 101 20.25 -6.61 15.20
CA PRO A 101 20.38 -7.65 14.16
C PRO A 101 19.12 -8.52 14.05
N ALA A 102 18.54 -8.94 15.17
CA ALA A 102 17.33 -9.76 15.19
C ALA A 102 16.10 -9.01 14.67
N ALA A 103 15.94 -7.74 15.05
CA ALA A 103 14.87 -6.89 14.54
C ALA A 103 14.99 -6.67 13.02
N ILE A 104 16.20 -6.36 12.54
CA ILE A 104 16.48 -6.16 11.11
C ILE A 104 16.23 -7.45 10.32
N GLN A 105 16.67 -8.60 10.85
CA GLN A 105 16.44 -9.89 10.22
C GLN A 105 14.95 -10.26 10.19
N THR A 106 14.17 -9.88 11.21
CA THR A 106 12.71 -10.09 11.21
C THR A 106 12.03 -9.32 10.09
N VAL A 107 12.35 -8.04 9.93
CA VAL A 107 11.78 -7.18 8.88
C VAL A 107 12.28 -7.62 7.49
N GLY A 108 13.60 -7.81 7.35
CA GLY A 108 14.22 -8.24 6.10
C GLY A 108 13.80 -9.64 5.67
N GLY A 109 13.65 -10.56 6.63
CA GLY A 109 13.16 -11.91 6.41
C GLY A 109 11.71 -11.93 5.91
N ALA A 110 10.84 -11.10 6.48
CA ALA A 110 9.46 -10.97 6.02
C ALA A 110 9.40 -10.43 4.56
N LEU A 111 10.21 -9.42 4.24
CA LEU A 111 10.34 -8.89 2.87
C LEU A 111 10.85 -9.95 1.89
N GLY A 112 11.91 -10.67 2.26
CA GLY A 112 12.50 -11.73 1.45
C GLY A 112 11.54 -12.89 1.21
N ALA A 113 10.85 -13.36 2.25
CA ALA A 113 9.86 -14.42 2.16
C ALA A 113 8.70 -14.03 1.23
N ALA A 114 8.17 -12.80 1.35
CA ALA A 114 7.14 -12.30 0.45
C ALA A 114 7.62 -12.27 -1.01
N GLY A 115 8.85 -11.83 -1.26
CA GLY A 115 9.46 -11.82 -2.59
C GLY A 115 9.57 -13.22 -3.20
N VAL A 116 10.04 -14.21 -2.42
CA VAL A 116 10.15 -15.61 -2.86
C VAL A 116 8.78 -16.20 -3.15
N LEU A 117 7.78 -15.97 -2.29
CA LEU A 117 6.41 -16.45 -2.51
C LEU A 117 5.79 -15.85 -3.77
N ILE A 118 5.99 -14.55 -4.01
CA ILE A 118 5.53 -13.88 -5.23
C ILE A 118 6.20 -14.52 -6.46
N ALA A 119 7.53 -14.62 -6.47
CA ALA A 119 8.27 -15.20 -7.58
C ALA A 119 7.87 -16.65 -7.86
N GLY A 120 7.79 -17.49 -6.82
CA GLY A 120 7.34 -18.89 -6.93
C GLY A 120 5.92 -19.02 -7.45
N SER A 121 4.98 -18.19 -6.95
CA SER A 121 3.60 -18.17 -7.43
C SER A 121 3.49 -17.80 -8.91
N MET A 122 4.36 -16.90 -9.40
CA MET A 122 4.37 -16.48 -10.80
C MET A 122 4.79 -17.60 -11.76
N LEU A 123 5.70 -18.49 -11.34
CA LEU A 123 6.18 -19.62 -12.15
C LEU A 123 5.05 -20.62 -12.43
N VAL A 124 4.20 -20.89 -11.43
CA VAL A 124 3.11 -21.88 -11.54
C VAL A 124 1.78 -21.24 -11.96
N ARG A 125 1.68 -19.91 -12.00
CA ARG A 125 0.43 -19.16 -12.23
C ARG A 125 -0.31 -19.60 -13.48
N LYS A 126 0.35 -19.54 -14.65
CA LYS A 126 -0.27 -19.86 -15.95
C LYS A 126 -0.67 -21.33 -16.08
N PRO A 127 0.22 -22.32 -15.83
CA PRO A 127 -0.17 -23.72 -15.96
C PRO A 127 -1.29 -24.10 -14.99
N LEU A 128 -1.25 -23.60 -13.75
CA LEU A 128 -2.32 -23.84 -12.77
C LEU A 128 -3.64 -23.19 -13.19
N GLN A 129 -3.61 -21.94 -13.67
CA GLN A 129 -4.80 -21.27 -14.19
C GLN A 129 -5.43 -22.07 -15.34
N SER A 130 -4.63 -22.46 -16.33
CA SER A 130 -5.10 -23.22 -17.48
C SER A 130 -5.71 -24.55 -17.06
N ALA A 131 -5.07 -25.27 -16.12
CA ALA A 131 -5.62 -26.51 -15.59
C ALA A 131 -7.01 -26.29 -14.96
N LEU A 132 -7.14 -25.32 -14.06
CA LEU A 132 -8.42 -25.04 -13.37
C LEU A 132 -9.52 -24.57 -14.32
N VAL A 133 -9.18 -23.80 -15.36
CA VAL A 133 -10.14 -23.38 -16.38
C VAL A 133 -10.59 -24.59 -17.22
N ASN A 134 -9.66 -25.45 -17.61
CA ASN A 134 -9.93 -26.62 -18.46
C ASN A 134 -10.64 -27.76 -17.73
N MET A 135 -10.60 -27.80 -16.39
CA MET A 135 -11.34 -28.79 -15.58
C MET A 135 -12.87 -28.64 -15.69
N GLN A 136 -13.38 -27.54 -16.24
CA GLN A 136 -14.82 -27.25 -16.38
C GLN A 136 -15.63 -27.45 -15.08
N ALA A 137 -15.00 -27.26 -13.93
CA ALA A 137 -15.56 -27.48 -12.59
C ALA A 137 -16.48 -26.33 -12.14
N GLY A 138 -17.36 -25.87 -13.03
CA GLY A 138 -18.37 -24.84 -12.77
C GLY A 138 -17.79 -23.55 -12.18
N VAL A 139 -18.09 -23.29 -10.90
CA VAL A 139 -17.68 -22.07 -10.18
C VAL A 139 -16.16 -21.93 -10.11
N LEU A 140 -15.42 -23.03 -9.91
CA LEU A 140 -13.95 -22.98 -9.81
C LEU A 140 -13.30 -22.49 -11.10
N SER A 141 -13.73 -23.00 -12.25
CA SER A 141 -13.24 -22.57 -13.56
C SER A 141 -13.62 -21.11 -13.85
N LYS A 142 -14.82 -20.67 -13.44
CA LYS A 142 -15.25 -19.26 -13.56
C LYS A 142 -14.39 -18.31 -12.71
N ILE A 143 -14.10 -18.67 -11.46
CA ILE A 143 -13.23 -17.88 -10.58
C ILE A 143 -11.80 -17.83 -11.15
N ALA A 144 -11.28 -18.95 -11.65
CA ALA A 144 -9.94 -19.02 -12.24
C ALA A 144 -9.81 -18.15 -13.51
N ALA A 145 -10.87 -18.04 -14.30
CA ALA A 145 -10.92 -17.20 -15.51
C ALA A 145 -11.21 -15.71 -15.24
N HIS A 146 -11.71 -15.34 -14.07
CA HIS A 146 -12.17 -13.98 -13.79
C HIS A 146 -11.00 -12.97 -13.85
N PRO A 147 -11.12 -11.81 -14.52
CA PRO A 147 -10.02 -10.85 -14.74
C PRO A 147 -9.52 -10.14 -13.46
N ALA A 148 -10.31 -10.20 -12.38
CA ALA A 148 -9.91 -9.84 -11.01
C ALA A 148 -9.88 -11.04 -10.05
N GLY A 149 -9.79 -12.25 -10.60
CA GLY A 149 -9.66 -13.51 -9.87
C GLY A 149 -8.22 -13.81 -9.45
N PRO A 150 -8.00 -14.91 -8.70
CA PRO A 150 -6.75 -15.21 -7.98
C PRO A 150 -5.51 -15.40 -8.87
N PHE A 151 -5.66 -15.45 -10.19
CA PHE A 151 -4.55 -15.53 -11.14
C PHE A 151 -4.12 -14.16 -11.69
N TYR A 152 -4.77 -13.06 -11.32
CA TYR A 152 -4.52 -11.73 -11.87
C TYR A 152 -4.00 -10.74 -10.83
N ILE A 153 -3.24 -9.74 -11.28
CA ILE A 153 -2.72 -8.67 -10.41
C ILE A 153 -3.85 -7.85 -9.74
N HIS A 154 -5.01 -7.78 -10.40
CA HIS A 154 -6.20 -7.13 -9.84
C HIS A 154 -6.75 -7.85 -8.60
N PHE A 155 -6.35 -9.09 -8.34
CA PHE A 155 -6.63 -9.78 -7.08
C PHE A 155 -5.53 -9.51 -6.06
N TRP A 156 -4.28 -9.78 -6.41
CA TRP A 156 -3.17 -9.77 -5.45
C TRP A 156 -2.80 -8.38 -4.95
N ALA A 157 -2.78 -7.36 -5.81
CA ALA A 157 -2.42 -6.02 -5.36
C ALA A 157 -3.43 -5.53 -4.30
N PRO A 158 -4.76 -5.51 -4.55
CA PRO A 158 -5.72 -5.14 -3.52
C PRO A 158 -5.65 -5.99 -2.26
N ASN A 159 -5.55 -7.32 -2.36
CA ASN A 159 -5.52 -8.17 -1.17
C ASN A 159 -4.26 -7.97 -0.32
N PHE A 160 -3.10 -7.66 -0.92
CA PHE A 160 -1.92 -7.30 -0.14
C PHE A 160 -2.13 -6.02 0.69
N LYS A 161 -3.04 -5.14 0.27
CA LYS A 161 -3.39 -3.92 1.02
C LYS A 161 -3.98 -4.22 2.40
N TRP A 162 -4.55 -5.41 2.64
CA TRP A 162 -4.95 -5.83 3.98
C TRP A 162 -3.81 -5.76 5.00
N ALA A 163 -2.56 -6.00 4.57
CA ALA A 163 -1.39 -5.89 5.45
C ALA A 163 -1.23 -4.48 6.04
N LEU A 164 -1.64 -3.42 5.33
CA LEU A 164 -1.60 -2.05 5.87
C LEU A 164 -2.59 -1.89 7.03
N SER A 165 -3.81 -2.39 6.87
CA SER A 165 -4.83 -2.35 7.92
C SER A 165 -4.45 -3.24 9.10
N ILE A 166 -3.86 -4.41 8.85
CA ILE A 166 -3.35 -5.29 9.89
C ILE A 166 -2.25 -4.59 10.69
N ASN A 167 -1.30 -3.91 10.04
CA ASN A 167 -0.29 -3.14 10.75
C ASN A 167 -0.91 -2.07 11.64
N ASN A 168 -1.88 -1.31 11.13
CA ASN A 168 -2.61 -0.34 11.95
C ASN A 168 -3.27 -1.00 13.17
N LEU A 169 -3.83 -2.20 13.03
CA LEU A 169 -4.42 -2.93 14.16
C LEU A 169 -3.36 -3.45 15.13
N MET A 170 -2.22 -3.95 14.65
CA MET A 170 -1.09 -4.35 15.50
C MET A 170 -0.53 -3.16 16.28
N ASP A 171 -0.67 -1.96 15.75
CA ASP A 171 -0.26 -0.71 16.38
C ASP A 171 -1.37 -0.05 17.21
N TYR A 172 -2.47 -0.75 17.53
CA TYR A 172 -3.62 -0.18 18.24
C TYR A 172 -3.24 0.63 19.51
N ASN A 173 -2.23 0.13 20.25
CA ASN A 173 -1.72 0.75 21.47
C ASN A 173 -0.44 1.59 21.26
N ARG A 174 -0.07 1.92 20.01
CA ARG A 174 1.12 2.73 19.73
C ARG A 174 1.02 4.10 20.42
N PRO A 175 2.06 4.55 21.14
CA PRO A 175 2.09 5.87 21.76
C PRO A 175 1.82 6.98 20.73
N THR A 176 1.02 7.99 21.09
CA THR A 176 0.58 9.03 20.15
C THR A 176 1.70 9.97 19.71
N ASP A 177 2.77 10.09 20.47
CA ASP A 177 4.01 10.78 20.09
C ASP A 177 4.77 10.05 18.97
N GLN A 178 4.63 8.72 18.88
CA GLN A 178 5.24 7.88 17.85
C GLN A 178 4.36 7.66 16.61
N ILE A 179 3.17 8.26 16.55
CA ILE A 179 2.30 8.22 15.38
C ILE A 179 2.67 9.38 14.45
N SER A 180 3.06 9.07 13.21
CA SER A 180 3.23 10.10 12.19
C SER A 180 1.88 10.70 11.78
N LEU A 181 1.69 11.98 12.06
CA LEU A 181 0.48 12.71 11.63
C LEU A 181 0.39 12.78 10.09
N SER A 182 1.51 12.99 9.41
CA SER A 182 1.55 13.15 7.95
C SER A 182 1.18 11.84 7.25
N MET A 183 1.81 10.73 7.65
CA MET A 183 1.61 9.40 7.07
C MET A 183 0.19 8.90 7.34
N THR A 184 -0.29 9.01 8.58
CA THR A 184 -1.61 8.51 8.94
C THR A 184 -2.72 9.34 8.27
N SER A 185 -2.53 10.65 8.10
CA SER A 185 -3.43 11.49 7.31
C SER A 185 -3.48 11.04 5.84
N ALA A 186 -2.31 10.80 5.24
CA ALA A 186 -2.21 10.33 3.87
C ALA A 186 -2.86 8.95 3.67
N LEU A 187 -2.63 8.00 4.58
CA LEU A 187 -3.28 6.67 4.56
C LEU A 187 -4.81 6.77 4.67
N THR A 188 -5.31 7.65 5.54
CA THR A 188 -6.75 7.86 5.73
C THR A 188 -7.38 8.46 4.48
N ALA A 189 -6.82 9.57 3.97
CA ALA A 189 -7.34 10.27 2.80
C ALA A 189 -7.28 9.41 1.53
N THR A 190 -6.18 8.68 1.32
CA THR A 190 -6.08 7.75 0.19
C THR A 190 -7.09 6.62 0.30
N GLY A 191 -7.32 6.06 1.50
CA GLY A 191 -8.39 5.08 1.72
C GLY A 191 -9.75 5.59 1.24
N LEU A 192 -10.17 6.78 1.69
CA LEU A 192 -11.42 7.43 1.27
C LEU A 192 -11.54 7.60 -0.25
N ILE A 193 -10.50 8.13 -0.89
CA ILE A 193 -10.52 8.40 -2.33
C ILE A 193 -10.59 7.09 -3.13
N PHE A 194 -9.82 6.08 -2.72
CA PHE A 194 -9.75 4.81 -3.45
C PHE A 194 -10.98 3.93 -3.29
N MET A 195 -11.83 4.15 -2.28
CA MET A 195 -13.15 3.52 -2.20
C MET A 195 -14.06 3.90 -3.37
N ARG A 196 -14.01 5.15 -3.85
CA ARG A 196 -14.75 5.52 -5.09
C ARG A 196 -14.01 5.00 -6.32
N TRP A 197 -12.68 5.11 -6.31
CA TRP A 197 -11.84 4.73 -7.45
C TRP A 197 -11.96 3.24 -7.81
N SER A 198 -12.24 2.36 -6.85
CA SER A 198 -12.43 0.93 -7.09
C SER A 198 -13.60 0.58 -8.02
N PHE A 199 -14.56 1.49 -8.18
CA PHE A 199 -15.73 1.30 -9.05
C PHE A 199 -15.62 1.95 -10.42
N VAL A 200 -14.62 2.82 -10.64
CA VAL A 200 -14.45 3.52 -11.93
C VAL A 200 -13.33 2.92 -12.79
N ILE A 201 -12.50 2.06 -12.21
CA ILE A 201 -11.50 1.29 -12.95
C ILE A 201 -12.11 0.10 -13.68
N THR A 202 -11.44 -0.32 -14.75
CA THR A 202 -11.75 -1.55 -15.45
C THR A 202 -10.63 -2.58 -15.25
N PRO A 203 -10.94 -3.79 -14.75
CA PRO A 203 -12.25 -4.22 -14.23
C PRO A 203 -12.60 -3.54 -12.89
N VAL A 204 -13.91 -3.39 -12.60
CA VAL A 204 -14.42 -2.97 -11.29
C VAL A 204 -13.91 -3.93 -10.22
N ASN A 205 -13.49 -3.39 -9.07
CA ASN A 205 -12.77 -4.17 -8.07
C ASN A 205 -13.33 -3.99 -6.65
N TYR A 206 -14.26 -4.88 -6.26
CA TYR A 206 -14.85 -4.87 -4.92
C TYR A 206 -13.84 -5.16 -3.81
N SER A 207 -12.83 -6.01 -4.05
CA SER A 207 -11.76 -6.24 -3.07
C SER A 207 -11.03 -4.94 -2.77
N LEU A 208 -10.72 -4.14 -3.81
CA LEU A 208 -10.11 -2.83 -3.67
C LEU A 208 -10.99 -1.87 -2.85
N PHE A 209 -12.31 -1.92 -2.97
CA PHE A 209 -13.21 -1.14 -2.11
C PHE A 209 -13.01 -1.51 -0.63
N PHE A 210 -13.15 -2.79 -0.28
CA PHE A 210 -13.12 -3.24 1.12
C PHE A 210 -11.76 -3.02 1.78
N VAL A 211 -10.65 -3.25 1.07
CA VAL A 211 -9.32 -3.00 1.65
C VAL A 211 -9.08 -1.52 1.91
N ASN A 212 -9.65 -0.63 1.09
CA ASN A 212 -9.55 0.81 1.32
C ASN A 212 -10.48 1.29 2.42
N LEU A 213 -11.67 0.69 2.55
CA LEU A 213 -12.55 0.87 3.71
C LEU A 213 -11.81 0.52 5.01
N ALA A 214 -11.24 -0.68 5.07
CA ALA A 214 -10.45 -1.12 6.22
C ALA A 214 -9.23 -0.23 6.49
N LEU A 215 -8.54 0.22 5.45
CA LEU A 215 -7.40 1.13 5.63
C LEU A 215 -7.87 2.46 6.20
N SER A 216 -8.91 3.07 5.62
CA SER A 216 -9.43 4.36 6.06
C SER A 216 -9.93 4.32 7.50
N THR A 217 -10.59 3.24 7.91
CA THR A 217 -11.08 3.11 9.29
C THR A 217 -9.92 2.89 10.27
N SER A 218 -9.01 1.98 9.96
CA SER A 218 -7.87 1.65 10.84
C SER A 218 -6.86 2.81 10.96
N SER A 219 -6.54 3.50 9.86
CA SER A 219 -5.70 4.71 9.90
C SER A 219 -6.46 5.91 10.47
N GLY A 220 -7.76 6.02 10.20
CA GLY A 220 -8.61 7.07 10.78
C GLY A 220 -8.66 7.03 12.30
N TYR A 221 -8.65 5.83 12.91
CA TYR A 221 -8.51 5.68 14.35
C TYR A 221 -7.20 6.30 14.87
N HIS A 222 -6.07 5.97 14.23
CA HIS A 222 -4.75 6.52 14.58
C HIS A 222 -4.67 8.03 14.35
N LEU A 223 -5.31 8.53 13.30
CA LEU A 223 -5.40 9.95 13.02
C LEU A 223 -6.18 10.68 14.12
N ALA A 224 -7.34 10.15 14.51
CA ALA A 224 -8.20 10.76 15.53
C ALA A 224 -7.49 10.86 16.88
N ARG A 225 -6.84 9.78 17.35
CA ARG A 225 -6.08 9.81 18.61
C ARG A 225 -4.88 10.76 18.54
N LYS A 226 -4.20 10.84 17.39
CA LYS A 226 -3.08 11.77 17.20
C LYS A 226 -3.54 13.23 17.24
N VAL A 227 -4.61 13.55 16.53
CA VAL A 227 -5.19 14.90 16.51
C VAL A 227 -5.67 15.30 17.91
N LYS A 228 -6.36 14.40 18.62
CA LYS A 228 -6.77 14.64 20.01
C LYS A 228 -5.56 14.95 20.90
N ALA A 229 -4.54 14.11 20.85
CA ALA A 229 -3.34 14.29 21.69
C ALA A 229 -2.54 15.56 21.36
N ASP A 230 -2.46 15.97 20.09
CA ASP A 230 -1.62 17.11 19.69
C ASP A 230 -2.33 18.46 19.76
N PHE A 231 -3.65 18.51 19.53
CA PHE A 231 -4.36 19.78 19.34
C PHE A 231 -5.55 19.99 20.29
N ILE A 232 -5.99 18.95 21.00
CA ILE A 232 -7.11 19.03 21.94
C ILE A 232 -6.61 18.93 23.38
N ASP A 233 -5.91 17.85 23.73
CA ASP A 233 -5.50 17.56 25.12
C ASP A 233 -4.30 18.38 25.60
N LYS A 234 -3.51 18.93 24.67
CA LYS A 234 -2.36 19.81 24.96
C LYS A 234 -2.75 21.28 25.16
N LYS A 235 -4.05 21.59 25.13
CA LYS A 235 -4.60 22.91 25.51
C LYS A 235 -5.01 22.89 26.97
#